data_AF-A0A401IH27-F1
#
_entry.id   AF-A0A401IH27-F1
#
_cell.length_a   1.000
_cell.length_b   1.000
_cell.length_c   1.000
_cell.angle_alpha   90.00
_cell.angle_beta   90.00
_cell.angle_gamma   90.00
#
_symmetry.space_group_name_H-M   'P 1'
#
loop_
_entity.id
_entity.type
_entity.pdbx_description
1 polymer ?
#
loop_
_entity_poly.entity_id
_entity_poly.type
_entity_poly.pdbx_seq_one_letter_code
_entity_poly.pdbx_strand_id
1 'polypeptide(L)'
;MMPDNKKRGMLETFLEYLIPENNNHLWEYSKEVVQEAKIKNAPFKETYTDKAYIHTWLAWQKTPGRQLHDAIKQKFLVPTNPQAQIFVNWFKSLYDL
;
A
#
# COMPACT_ATOMS: atom_id res chain seq x y z
N MET A 1 -6.94 10.53 10.51
CA MET A 1 -5.81 11.49 10.50
C MET A 1 -4.52 10.70 10.57
N MET A 2 -3.65 10.78 9.56
CA MET A 2 -2.31 10.18 9.63
C MET A 2 -1.55 10.69 10.87
N PRO A 3 -0.61 9.90 11.44
CA PRO A 3 0.12 10.29 12.66
C PRO A 3 0.83 11.66 12.53
N ASP A 4 1.24 12.03 11.33
CA ASP A 4 1.97 13.28 11.10
C ASP A 4 1.09 14.46 10.67
N ASN A 5 -0.18 14.22 10.34
CA ASN A 5 -1.19 15.15 9.82
C ASN A 5 -0.75 16.14 8.70
N LYS A 6 0.45 15.97 8.15
CA LYS A 6 1.12 16.91 7.22
C LYS A 6 1.33 16.36 5.82
N LYS A 7 1.47 15.04 5.68
CA LYS A 7 1.60 14.44 4.35
C LYS A 7 0.21 14.27 3.77
N ARG A 8 -0.01 14.92 2.62
CA ARG A 8 -1.12 14.68 1.69
C ARG A 8 -0.89 13.31 1.02
N GLY A 9 -0.71 12.29 1.86
CA GLY A 9 -0.29 10.95 1.51
C GLY A 9 -1.37 10.02 2.04
N MET A 10 -2.15 9.56 1.09
CA MET A 10 -3.15 8.53 1.24
C MET A 10 -2.52 7.30 1.93
N LEU A 11 -3.31 6.47 2.61
CA LEU A 11 -2.90 5.23 3.29
C LEU A 11 -1.92 4.40 2.42
N GLU A 12 -2.14 4.46 1.12
CA GLU A 12 -1.43 3.93 -0.02
C GLU A 12 0.06 4.30 -0.08
N THR A 13 0.41 5.59 0.08
CA THR A 13 1.82 6.05 0.10
C THR A 13 2.58 5.47 1.29
N PHE A 14 1.87 5.18 2.39
CA PHE A 14 2.49 4.62 3.56
C PHE A 14 2.85 3.13 3.36
N LEU A 15 2.03 2.41 2.59
CA LEU A 15 2.23 0.98 2.38
C LEU A 15 3.45 0.66 1.52
N GLU A 16 3.92 1.62 0.71
CA GLU A 16 5.23 1.54 0.07
C GLU A 16 6.36 1.31 1.10
N TYR A 17 6.29 1.94 2.27
CA TYR A 17 7.27 1.73 3.37
C TYR A 17 7.13 0.37 4.08
N LEU A 18 6.05 -0.35 3.81
CA LEU A 18 5.77 -1.65 4.40
C LEU A 18 6.08 -2.82 3.45
N ILE A 19 6.33 -2.55 2.17
CA ILE A 19 6.74 -3.56 1.20
C ILE A 19 8.20 -3.94 1.50
N PRO A 20 8.48 -5.20 1.84
CA PRO A 20 9.85 -5.61 2.13
C PRO A 20 10.72 -5.50 0.87
N GLU A 21 11.98 -5.10 1.02
CA GLU A 21 12.90 -4.77 -0.09
C GLU A 21 13.05 -5.91 -1.12
N ASN A 22 12.88 -7.16 -0.68
CA ASN A 22 12.92 -8.34 -1.55
C ASN A 22 11.74 -8.43 -2.53
N ASN A 23 10.63 -7.75 -2.27
CA ASN A 23 9.43 -7.70 -3.12
C ASN A 23 9.33 -6.40 -3.92
N ASN A 24 10.37 -5.56 -3.93
CA ASN A 24 10.37 -4.27 -4.60
C ASN A 24 10.14 -4.41 -6.12
N HIS A 25 10.59 -5.49 -6.75
CA HIS A 25 10.39 -5.67 -8.20
C HIS A 25 8.90 -5.79 -8.60
N LEU A 26 8.09 -6.54 -7.85
CA LEU A 26 6.65 -6.64 -8.12
C LEU A 26 5.91 -5.34 -7.81
N TRP A 27 6.40 -4.57 -6.85
CA TRP A 27 5.87 -3.24 -6.55
C TRP A 27 6.10 -2.27 -7.70
N GLU A 28 7.33 -2.16 -8.19
CA GLU A 28 7.65 -1.33 -9.35
C GLU A 28 6.87 -1.78 -10.60
N TYR A 29 6.79 -3.10 -10.84
CA TYR A 29 5.98 -3.62 -11.95
C TYR A 29 4.49 -3.26 -11.84
N SER A 30 3.95 -3.22 -10.61
CA SER A 30 2.55 -2.81 -10.41
C SER A 30 2.33 -1.34 -10.81
N LYS A 31 3.32 -0.47 -10.57
CA LYS A 31 3.26 0.93 -11.00
C LYS A 31 3.28 1.03 -12.51
N GLU A 32 4.18 0.29 -13.18
CA GLU A 32 4.27 0.25 -14.64
C GLU A 32 2.96 -0.19 -15.28
N VAL A 33 2.38 -1.30 -14.83
CA VAL A 33 1.13 -1.84 -15.37
C VAL A 33 -0.05 -0.90 -15.14
N VAL A 34 -0.12 -0.24 -13.97
CA VAL A 34 -1.18 0.73 -13.69
C VAL A 34 -1.05 1.98 -14.57
N GLN A 35 0.18 2.44 -14.83
CA GLN A 35 0.42 3.54 -15.77
C GLN A 35 0.03 3.15 -17.20
N GLU A 36 0.40 1.94 -17.64
CA GLU A 36 -0.02 1.42 -18.94
C GLU A 36 -1.55 1.30 -19.03
N ALA A 37 -2.20 0.78 -17.99
CA ALA A 37 -3.66 0.69 -17.92
C ALA A 37 -4.31 2.08 -18.02
N LYS A 38 -3.69 3.10 -17.43
CA LYS A 38 -4.17 4.48 -17.53
C LYS A 38 -4.12 5.00 -18.96
N ILE A 39 -3.02 4.72 -19.68
CA ILE A 39 -2.88 5.03 -21.12
C ILE A 39 -3.96 4.30 -21.94
N LYS A 40 -4.33 3.08 -21.55
CA LYS A 40 -5.44 2.31 -22.15
C LYS A 40 -6.83 2.74 -21.67
N ASN A 41 -6.99 3.94 -21.11
CA ASN A 41 -8.25 4.51 -20.63
C ASN A 41 -8.90 3.77 -19.45
N ALA A 42 -8.09 3.21 -18.54
CA ALA A 42 -8.64 2.67 -17.29
C ALA A 42 -9.46 3.73 -16.52
N PRO A 43 -10.61 3.35 -15.95
CA PRO A 43 -11.64 4.29 -15.50
C PRO A 43 -11.32 4.97 -14.16
N PHE A 44 -10.27 4.57 -13.45
CA PHE A 44 -9.93 5.16 -12.16
C PHE A 44 -9.45 6.61 -12.32
N LYS A 45 -9.78 7.47 -11.35
CA LYS A 45 -9.34 8.88 -11.35
C LYS A 45 -7.84 8.97 -11.12
N GLU A 46 -7.20 10.00 -11.67
CA GLU A 46 -5.77 10.25 -11.45
C GLU A 46 -5.42 10.45 -9.96
N THR A 47 -6.35 11.01 -9.19
CA THR A 47 -6.25 11.12 -7.72
C THR A 47 -6.28 9.77 -6.99
N TYR A 48 -6.62 8.67 -7.68
CA TYR A 48 -6.65 7.31 -7.14
C TYR A 48 -5.50 6.44 -7.68
N THR A 49 -4.49 7.04 -8.30
CA THR A 49 -3.34 6.29 -8.86
C THR A 49 -2.63 5.45 -7.80
N ASP A 50 -2.37 6.02 -6.62
CA ASP A 50 -1.74 5.27 -5.51
C ASP A 50 -2.59 4.09 -5.05
N LYS A 51 -3.94 4.22 -5.12
CA LYS A 51 -4.88 3.12 -4.84
C LYS A 51 -4.76 2.01 -5.85
N ALA A 52 -4.66 2.39 -7.13
CA ALA A 52 -4.52 1.41 -8.20
C ALA A 52 -3.20 0.63 -8.07
N TYR A 53 -2.09 1.28 -7.70
CA TYR A 53 -0.82 0.60 -7.44
C TYR A 53 -0.96 -0.48 -6.38
N ILE A 54 -1.45 -0.12 -5.19
CA ILE A 54 -1.51 -1.07 -4.08
C ILE A 54 -2.49 -2.20 -4.31
N HIS A 55 -3.67 -1.92 -4.85
CA HIS A 55 -4.65 -2.98 -5.07
C HIS A 55 -4.20 -3.94 -6.17
N THR A 56 -3.45 -3.45 -7.17
CA THR A 56 -2.82 -4.30 -8.20
C THR A 56 -1.74 -5.17 -7.59
N TRP A 57 -0.83 -4.59 -6.80
CA TRP A 57 0.22 -5.36 -6.11
C TRP A 57 -0.36 -6.40 -5.13
N LEU A 58 -1.41 -6.04 -4.37
CA LEU A 58 -2.11 -6.96 -3.46
C LEU A 58 -2.77 -8.12 -4.18
N ALA A 59 -3.23 -7.93 -5.43
CA ALA A 59 -3.77 -8.99 -6.26
C ALA A 59 -2.73 -10.04 -6.67
N TRP A 60 -1.43 -9.73 -6.60
CA TRP A 60 -0.34 -10.65 -6.95
C TRP A 60 0.30 -11.36 -5.75
N GLN A 61 -0.16 -11.08 -4.54
CA GLN A 61 0.37 -11.73 -3.34
C GLN A 61 -0.13 -13.17 -3.18
N LYS A 62 0.53 -13.93 -2.30
CA LYS A 62 0.19 -15.34 -1.99
C LYS A 62 -1.31 -15.57 -1.73
N THR A 63 -2.00 -14.59 -1.17
CA THR A 63 -3.47 -14.59 -1.13
C THR A 63 -3.98 -13.34 -1.85
N PRO A 64 -4.50 -13.49 -3.07
CA PRO A 64 -4.89 -12.36 -3.90
C PRO A 64 -6.11 -11.63 -3.33
N GLY A 65 -6.20 -10.32 -3.60
CA GLY A 65 -7.42 -9.54 -3.38
C GLY A 65 -7.74 -9.23 -1.92
N ARG A 66 -6.80 -9.46 -0.99
CA ARG A 66 -7.02 -9.12 0.41
C ARG A 66 -7.18 -7.62 0.61
N GLN A 67 -8.09 -7.29 1.51
CA GLN A 67 -8.21 -5.94 2.01
C GLN A 67 -6.99 -5.58 2.85
N LEU A 68 -6.67 -4.29 2.84
CA LEU A 68 -5.45 -3.77 3.44
C LEU A 68 -5.28 -4.13 4.91
N HIS A 69 -6.39 -4.09 5.65
CA HIS A 69 -6.44 -4.45 7.06
C HIS A 69 -5.96 -5.89 7.32
N ASP A 70 -6.16 -6.81 6.38
CA ASP A 70 -5.77 -8.21 6.53
C ASP A 70 -4.29 -8.40 6.24
N ALA A 71 -3.75 -7.63 5.28
CA ALA A 71 -2.32 -7.61 4.99
C ALA A 71 -1.50 -7.14 6.22
N ILE A 72 -2.01 -6.13 6.94
CA ILE A 72 -1.41 -5.62 8.19
C ILE A 72 -1.51 -6.67 9.31
N LYS A 73 -2.66 -7.32 9.50
CA LYS A 73 -2.83 -8.37 10.53
C LYS A 73 -1.90 -9.56 10.33
N GLN A 74 -1.63 -9.96 9.09
CA GLN A 74 -0.90 -11.19 8.79
C GLN A 74 0.63 -11.05 8.78
N LYS A 75 1.18 -9.93 9.26
CA LYS A 75 2.64 -9.69 9.33
C LYS A 75 3.37 -9.84 7.98
N PHE A 76 2.67 -9.74 6.85
CA PHE A 76 3.32 -9.62 5.54
C PHE A 76 4.13 -8.33 5.42
N LEU A 77 3.76 -7.36 6.25
CA LEU A 77 4.37 -6.06 6.39
C LEU A 77 5.22 -6.10 7.66
N VAL A 78 6.50 -6.44 7.51
CA VAL A 78 7.47 -6.40 8.62
C VAL A 78 8.10 -5.01 8.57
N PRO A 79 7.73 -4.08 9.47
CA PRO A 79 8.36 -2.77 9.53
C PRO A 79 9.81 -2.95 9.97
N THR A 80 10.73 -3.03 9.01
CA THR A 80 12.18 -2.95 9.27
C THR A 80 12.61 -1.53 9.62
N ASN A 81 11.77 -0.53 9.31
CA ASN A 81 12.02 0.88 9.59
C ASN A 81 11.28 1.35 10.86
N PRO A 82 11.94 2.05 11.80
CA PRO A 82 11.30 2.65 12.99
C PRO A 82 10.10 3.55 12.67
N GLN A 83 10.14 4.27 11.55
CA GLN A 83 9.03 5.11 11.08
C GLN A 83 7.82 4.27 10.68
N ALA A 84 8.06 3.07 10.15
CA ALA A 84 6.99 2.18 9.76
C ALA A 84 6.26 1.60 10.99
N GLN A 85 6.97 1.42 12.11
CA GLN A 85 6.40 0.95 13.37
C GLN A 85 5.44 1.96 14.01
N ILE A 86 5.75 3.27 13.94
CA ILE A 86 4.90 4.35 14.48
C ILE A 86 3.51 4.32 13.83
N PHE A 87 3.47 4.17 12.51
CA PHE A 87 2.21 4.05 11.80
C PHE A 87 1.49 2.74 12.09
N VAL A 88 2.18 1.60 12.15
CA VAL A 88 1.51 0.31 12.44
C VAL A 88 0.82 0.40 13.78
N ASN A 89 1.45 1.03 14.77
CA ASN A 89 0.85 1.24 16.09
C ASN A 89 -0.36 2.19 16.02
N TRP A 90 -0.24 3.32 15.29
CA TRP A 90 -1.36 4.22 15.05
C TRP A 90 -2.54 3.52 14.33
N PHE A 91 -2.26 2.73 13.29
CA PHE A 91 -3.25 2.02 12.50
C PHE A 91 -3.99 0.97 13.33
N LYS A 92 -3.24 0.21 14.15
CA LYS A 92 -3.85 -0.73 15.08
C LYS A 92 -4.77 -0.04 16.08
N SER A 93 -4.36 1.12 16.59
CA SER A 93 -5.19 1.91 17.49
C SER A 93 -6.43 2.51 16.81
N LEU A 94 -6.35 2.85 15.52
CA LEU A 94 -7.48 3.43 14.79
C LEU A 94 -8.57 2.38 14.49
N TYR A 95 -8.17 1.15 14.20
CA TYR A 95 -9.05 0.07 13.77
C TYR A 95 -9.30 -1.01 14.84
N ASP A 96 -8.88 -0.79 16.09
CA ASP A 96 -8.94 -1.76 17.19
C ASP A 96 -8.45 -3.17 16.79
N LEU A 97 -7.21 -3.22 16.26
CA LEU A 97 -6.57 -4.45 15.74
C LEU A 97 -5.58 -5.10 16.69
#